data_AF-A0A7R9GSM5-F1
#
_entry.id   AF-A0A7R9GSM5-F1
#
_cell.length_a   1.000
_cell.length_b   1.000
_cell.length_c   1.000
_cell.angle_alpha   90.00
_cell.angle_beta   90.00
_cell.angle_gamma   90.00
#
_symmetry.space_group_name_H-M   'P 1'
#
loop_
_entity.id
_entity.type
_entity.pdbx_description
1 polymer ?
#
loop_
_entity_poly.entity_id
_entity_poly.type
_entity_poly.pdbx_seq_one_letter_code
_entity_poly.pdbx_strand_id
1 'polypeptide(L)'
;MLKRIEIFSAVKSVESFGILQKVSEEMVQVNYTKIKKLDLLNYEKKKRMDKLHELRDALYFDVILNTLQGDHYSQCKCIIHAAEMGQRVTEHLATLQDEYKRLERQVRTNMKERDRAVRMMRREVEALHTDCKMLVRTESVDVLDKKTGWWPTPRELLLPKELEELEQILHQIQEATLVSSYEDIFPRMEMQLKHKNQLIQQLKENTAERDALLNRKSHAELTLSTMQQAMEEHIFEYHESKNLLNEEIEARKAQIESDKKKIVENGNMLVNLRCSLQTLYEVLDCVNTGEDEEEEQVVLEEVASDPDLLEPVVKEISHDAIPVIEEDPLVLLEMVTEKMRILIEKLPQDPPSEFAELARETYQQNIANMLGQAEFDDKEAYEFYLGDEMDAEDLSVPTRRDIKMRSAKICEEFGDKNIEQQLIERVGGKGKIKIQYL
;
A
#
# COMPACT_ATOMS: atom_id res chain seq x y z
N MET A 1 5.36 78.20 62.17
CA MET A 1 6.22 77.17 61.54
C MET A 1 5.46 75.89 61.20
N LEU A 2 4.64 75.32 62.11
CA LEU A 2 3.84 74.10 61.83
C LEU A 2 2.99 74.14 60.54
N LYS A 3 2.30 75.26 60.26
CA LYS A 3 1.54 75.44 59.00
C LYS A 3 2.38 75.40 57.71
N ARG A 4 3.69 75.68 57.76
CA ARG A 4 4.56 75.64 56.57
C ARG A 4 5.02 74.22 56.24
N ILE A 5 5.15 73.36 57.25
CA ILE A 5 5.57 71.95 57.09
C ILE A 5 4.42 71.12 56.50
N GLU A 6 3.17 71.36 56.93
CA GLU A 6 1.98 70.71 56.35
C GLU A 6 1.79 71.08 54.87
N ILE A 7 2.06 72.33 54.48
CA ILE A 7 1.96 72.76 53.08
C ILE A 7 3.04 72.09 52.22
N PHE A 8 4.27 71.96 52.72
CA PHE A 8 5.36 71.34 51.95
C PHE A 8 5.16 69.83 51.79
N SER A 9 4.62 69.16 52.81
CA SER A 9 4.19 67.76 52.74
C SER A 9 3.04 67.56 51.74
N ALA A 10 2.06 68.47 51.74
CA ALA A 10 0.97 68.45 50.77
C ALA A 10 1.45 68.69 49.33
N VAL A 11 2.44 69.58 49.12
CA VAL A 11 3.02 69.84 47.80
C VAL A 11 3.78 68.62 47.26
N LYS A 12 4.63 67.97 48.07
CA LYS A 12 5.31 66.71 47.69
C LYS A 12 4.33 65.57 47.40
N SER A 13 3.22 65.49 48.15
CA SER A 13 2.14 64.52 47.90
C SER A 13 1.40 64.77 46.58
N VAL A 14 1.30 66.03 46.15
CA VAL A 14 0.65 66.40 44.88
C VAL A 14 1.58 66.13 43.70
N GLU A 15 2.88 66.37 43.86
CA GLU A 15 3.89 66.05 42.84
C GLU A 15 4.04 64.53 42.63
N SER A 16 4.06 63.75 43.70
CA SER A 16 4.10 62.28 43.60
C SER A 16 2.82 61.69 42.99
N PHE A 17 1.65 62.27 43.28
CA PHE A 17 0.40 61.91 42.63
C PHE A 17 0.40 62.25 41.13
N GLY A 18 1.00 63.38 40.74
CA GLY A 18 1.16 63.76 39.34
C GLY A 18 2.07 62.82 38.54
N ILE A 19 3.15 62.30 39.17
CA ILE A 19 4.04 61.31 38.54
C ILE A 19 3.32 59.96 38.40
N LEU A 20 2.62 59.50 39.44
CA LEU A 20 1.84 58.26 39.38
C LEU A 20 0.72 58.32 38.33
N GLN A 21 0.09 59.48 38.16
CA GLN A 21 -0.92 59.68 37.12
C GLN A 21 -0.31 59.55 35.72
N LYS A 22 0.85 60.18 35.47
CA LYS A 22 1.56 60.05 34.17
C LYS A 22 1.97 58.62 33.88
N VAL A 23 2.53 57.90 34.86
CA VAL A 23 2.89 56.49 34.71
C VAL A 23 1.64 55.63 34.42
N SER A 24 0.51 55.93 35.06
CA SER A 24 -0.74 55.22 34.80
C SER A 24 -1.26 55.46 33.37
N GLU A 25 -1.15 56.70 32.87
CA GLU A 25 -1.56 57.06 31.51
C GLU A 25 -0.65 56.42 30.45
N GLU A 26 0.67 56.38 30.69
CA GLU A 26 1.62 55.67 29.83
C GLU A 26 1.39 54.15 29.83
N MET A 27 1.15 53.53 30.98
CA MET A 27 0.80 52.11 31.05
C MET A 27 -0.50 51.80 30.30
N VAL A 28 -1.51 52.68 30.38
CA VAL A 28 -2.76 52.54 29.62
C VAL A 28 -2.50 52.65 28.12
N GLN A 29 -1.65 53.58 27.66
CA GLN A 29 -1.26 53.68 26.26
C GLN A 29 -0.48 52.47 25.75
N VAL A 30 0.48 51.97 26.54
CA VAL A 30 1.23 50.76 26.20
C VAL A 30 0.30 49.55 26.12
N ASN A 31 -0.62 49.40 27.06
CA ASN A 31 -1.61 48.31 27.02
C ASN A 31 -2.56 48.43 25.82
N TYR A 32 -2.99 49.65 25.48
CA TYR A 32 -3.82 49.91 24.31
C TYR A 32 -3.11 49.55 22.99
N THR A 33 -1.83 49.87 22.86
CA THR A 33 -1.04 49.48 21.68
C THR A 33 -0.81 47.97 21.61
N LYS A 34 -0.59 47.30 22.74
CA LYS A 34 -0.50 45.83 22.82
C LYS A 34 -1.81 45.16 22.40
N ILE A 35 -2.95 45.62 22.90
CA ILE A 35 -4.28 45.10 22.52
C ILE A 35 -4.52 45.27 21.01
N LYS A 36 -4.22 46.44 20.45
CA LYS A 36 -4.33 46.66 18.99
C LYS A 36 -3.46 45.70 18.17
N LYS A 37 -2.22 45.43 18.59
CA LYS A 37 -1.34 44.47 17.93
C LYS A 37 -1.90 43.04 18.01
N LEU A 38 -2.47 42.66 19.17
CA LEU A 38 -3.11 41.37 19.36
C LEU A 38 -4.36 41.21 18.48
N ASP A 39 -5.20 42.24 18.37
CA ASP A 39 -6.39 42.22 17.51
C ASP A 39 -6.03 42.07 16.04
N LEU A 40 -4.97 42.77 15.58
CA LEU A 40 -4.46 42.63 14.22
C LEU A 40 -3.94 41.22 13.95
N LEU A 41 -3.16 40.66 14.87
CA LEU A 41 -2.64 39.30 14.78
C LEU A 41 -3.77 38.27 14.72
N ASN A 42 -4.80 38.43 15.56
CA ASN A 42 -5.99 37.57 15.56
C ASN A 42 -6.79 37.69 14.26
N TYR A 43 -6.95 38.90 13.72
CA TYR A 43 -7.59 39.12 12.42
C TYR A 43 -6.83 38.42 11.28
N GLU A 44 -5.51 38.54 11.24
CA GLU A 44 -4.69 37.84 10.24
C GLU A 44 -4.74 36.33 10.38
N LYS A 45 -4.70 35.80 11.61
CA LYS A 45 -4.85 34.37 11.88
C LYS A 45 -6.19 33.85 11.37
N LYS A 46 -7.28 34.57 11.65
CA LYS A 46 -8.62 34.22 11.16
C LYS A 46 -8.66 34.22 9.62
N LYS A 47 -8.13 35.25 8.98
CA LYS A 47 -8.06 35.33 7.51
C LYS A 47 -7.28 34.17 6.89
N ARG A 48 -6.16 33.74 7.50
CA ARG A 48 -5.40 32.57 7.04
C ARG A 48 -6.20 31.27 7.23
N MET A 49 -6.91 31.15 8.34
CA MET A 49 -7.77 30.00 8.62
C MET A 49 -8.91 29.89 7.60
N ASP A 50 -9.59 31.00 7.30
CA ASP A 50 -10.67 31.03 6.30
C ASP A 50 -10.14 30.61 4.91
N LYS A 51 -8.96 31.10 4.51
CA LYS A 51 -8.31 30.71 3.25
C LYS A 51 -7.92 29.22 3.22
N LEU A 52 -7.47 28.67 4.35
CA LEU A 52 -7.16 27.24 4.47
C LEU A 52 -8.44 26.39 4.36
N HIS A 53 -9.55 26.83 4.95
CA HIS A 53 -10.85 26.17 4.81
C HIS A 53 -11.30 26.16 3.35
N GLU A 54 -11.23 27.29 2.65
CA GLU A 54 -11.58 27.38 1.23
C GLU A 54 -10.73 26.46 0.35
N LEU A 55 -9.41 26.39 0.60
CA LEU A 55 -8.52 25.50 -0.14
C LEU A 55 -8.84 24.02 0.13
N ARG A 56 -9.17 23.68 1.38
CA ARG A 56 -9.55 22.32 1.75
C ARG A 56 -10.85 21.92 1.07
N ASP A 57 -11.84 22.82 1.04
CA ASP A 57 -13.13 22.55 0.41
C ASP A 57 -12.97 22.41 -1.12
N ALA A 58 -12.11 23.23 -1.75
CA ALA A 58 -11.75 23.06 -3.16
C ALA A 58 -11.14 21.67 -3.45
N LEU A 59 -10.20 21.22 -2.60
CA LEU A 59 -9.59 19.90 -2.73
C LEU A 59 -10.61 18.77 -2.55
N TYR A 60 -11.56 18.92 -1.61
CA TYR A 60 -12.66 17.96 -1.46
C TYR A 60 -13.55 17.90 -2.70
N PHE A 61 -13.90 19.06 -3.29
CA PHE A 61 -14.70 19.09 -4.52
C PHE A 61 -13.97 18.46 -5.70
N ASP A 62 -12.67 18.69 -5.85
CA ASP A 62 -11.87 18.07 -6.91
C ASP A 62 -11.85 16.54 -6.78
N VAL A 63 -11.70 16.00 -5.56
CA VAL A 63 -11.77 14.55 -5.34
C VAL A 63 -13.13 14.01 -5.74
N ILE A 64 -14.22 14.65 -5.31
CA ILE A 64 -15.60 14.23 -5.63
C ILE A 64 -15.85 14.29 -7.14
N LEU A 65 -15.41 15.34 -7.82
CA LEU A 65 -15.58 15.50 -9.26
C LEU A 65 -14.80 14.44 -10.03
N ASN A 66 -13.58 14.13 -9.62
CA ASN A 66 -12.77 13.08 -10.22
C ASN A 66 -13.39 11.69 -10.02
N THR A 67 -13.92 11.39 -8.82
CA THR A 67 -14.62 10.11 -8.60
C THR A 67 -15.90 10.03 -9.43
N LEU A 68 -16.66 11.12 -9.52
CA LEU A 68 -17.88 11.19 -10.32
C LEU A 68 -17.59 11.01 -11.82
N GLN A 69 -16.48 11.56 -12.31
CA GLN A 69 -16.04 11.37 -13.69
C GLN A 69 -15.66 9.91 -13.97
N GLY A 70 -14.98 9.25 -13.03
CA GLY A 70 -14.67 7.82 -13.10
C GLY A 70 -15.93 6.94 -13.12
N ASP A 71 -16.91 7.26 -12.27
CA ASP A 71 -18.20 6.59 -12.23
C ASP A 71 -18.98 6.80 -13.53
N HIS A 72 -19.01 8.02 -14.07
CA HIS A 72 -19.65 8.33 -15.34
C HIS A 72 -19.05 7.49 -16.48
N TYR A 73 -17.73 7.42 -16.59
CA TYR A 73 -17.07 6.59 -17.60
C TYR A 73 -17.44 5.11 -17.47
N SER A 74 -17.45 4.60 -16.24
CA SER A 74 -17.83 3.21 -15.94
C SER A 74 -19.30 2.94 -16.31
N GLN A 75 -20.20 3.85 -15.99
CA GLN A 75 -21.62 3.75 -16.36
C GLN A 75 -21.82 3.80 -17.88
N CYS A 76 -21.15 4.70 -18.59
CA CYS A 76 -21.18 4.75 -20.05
C CYS A 76 -20.72 3.44 -20.67
N LYS A 77 -19.63 2.85 -20.16
CA LYS A 77 -19.12 1.55 -20.62
C LYS A 77 -20.15 0.43 -20.41
N CYS A 78 -20.82 0.40 -19.24
CA CYS A 78 -21.89 -0.55 -18.97
C CYS A 78 -23.09 -0.39 -19.92
N ILE A 79 -23.50 0.85 -20.20
CA ILE A 79 -24.61 1.14 -21.13
C ILE A 79 -24.27 0.67 -22.54
N ILE A 80 -23.06 0.97 -23.02
CA ILE A 80 -22.59 0.53 -24.34
C ILE A 80 -22.61 -1.00 -24.42
N HIS A 81 -22.08 -1.68 -23.40
CA HIS A 81 -22.03 -3.13 -23.41
C HIS A 81 -23.43 -3.77 -23.34
N ALA A 82 -24.34 -3.20 -22.55
CA ALA A 82 -25.73 -3.62 -22.51
C ALA A 82 -26.42 -3.43 -23.88
N ALA A 83 -26.13 -2.35 -24.59
CA ALA A 83 -26.65 -2.10 -25.93
C ALA A 83 -26.10 -3.12 -26.95
N GLU A 84 -24.80 -3.41 -26.93
CA GLU A 84 -24.17 -4.43 -27.77
C GLU A 84 -24.77 -5.82 -27.52
N MET A 85 -24.96 -6.20 -26.25
CA MET A 85 -25.63 -7.46 -25.90
C MET A 85 -27.08 -7.48 -26.40
N GLY A 86 -27.82 -6.38 -26.20
CA GLY A 86 -29.18 -6.24 -26.72
C GLY A 86 -29.24 -6.44 -28.22
N GLN A 87 -28.33 -5.81 -28.97
CA GLN A 87 -28.23 -5.98 -30.41
C GLN A 87 -27.98 -7.44 -30.80
N ARG A 88 -26.99 -8.11 -30.21
CA ARG A 88 -26.68 -9.53 -30.49
C ARG A 88 -27.88 -10.44 -30.22
N VAL A 89 -28.59 -10.21 -29.13
CA VAL A 89 -29.80 -10.98 -28.79
C VAL A 89 -30.89 -10.76 -29.84
N THR A 90 -31.11 -9.52 -30.30
CA THR A 90 -32.10 -9.24 -31.34
C THR A 90 -31.73 -9.85 -32.69
N GLU A 91 -30.44 -9.85 -33.08
CA GLU A 91 -29.94 -10.49 -34.30
C GLU A 91 -30.13 -12.02 -34.24
N HIS A 92 -29.80 -12.63 -33.10
CA HIS A 92 -30.03 -14.05 -32.87
C HIS A 92 -31.52 -14.41 -32.94
N LEU A 93 -32.39 -13.58 -32.33
CA LEU A 93 -33.83 -13.79 -32.37
C LEU A 93 -34.40 -13.66 -33.79
N ALA A 94 -33.93 -12.69 -34.57
CA ALA A 94 -34.31 -12.54 -35.97
C ALA A 94 -33.89 -13.76 -36.80
N THR A 95 -32.65 -14.23 -36.61
CA THR A 95 -32.12 -15.42 -37.29
C THR A 95 -32.96 -16.66 -36.96
N LEU A 96 -33.27 -16.85 -35.67
CA LEU A 96 -34.09 -17.96 -35.21
C LEU A 96 -35.51 -17.91 -35.81
N GLN A 97 -36.13 -16.73 -35.87
CA GLN A 97 -37.43 -16.54 -36.51
C GLN A 97 -37.41 -16.93 -38.00
N ASP A 98 -36.35 -16.58 -38.72
CA ASP A 98 -36.21 -16.93 -40.13
C ASP A 98 -35.95 -18.43 -40.33
N GLU A 99 -35.17 -19.06 -39.46
CA GLU A 99 -35.00 -20.51 -39.43
C GLU A 99 -36.32 -21.24 -39.16
N TYR A 100 -37.11 -20.78 -38.19
CA TYR A 100 -38.45 -21.32 -37.92
C TYR A 100 -39.37 -21.18 -39.13
N LYS A 101 -39.42 -20.01 -39.77
CA LYS A 101 -40.21 -19.83 -41.01
C LYS A 101 -39.74 -20.75 -42.13
N ARG A 102 -38.42 -20.95 -42.28
CA ARG A 102 -37.87 -21.88 -43.28
C ARG A 102 -38.29 -23.31 -42.98
N LEU A 103 -38.17 -23.74 -41.72
CA LEU A 103 -38.56 -25.07 -41.28
C LEU A 103 -40.06 -25.31 -41.45
N GLU A 104 -40.90 -24.33 -41.08
CA GLU A 104 -42.35 -24.39 -41.28
C GLU A 104 -42.71 -24.61 -42.75
N ARG A 105 -42.07 -23.86 -43.68
CA ARG A 105 -42.27 -24.06 -45.11
C ARG A 105 -41.89 -25.47 -45.55
N GLN A 106 -40.74 -25.98 -45.10
CA GLN A 106 -40.27 -27.33 -45.42
C GLN A 106 -41.20 -28.42 -44.89
N VAL A 107 -41.68 -28.28 -43.65
CA VAL A 107 -42.65 -29.20 -43.06
C VAL A 107 -43.95 -29.17 -43.87
N ARG A 108 -44.43 -27.98 -44.25
CA ARG A 108 -45.66 -27.83 -45.02
C ARG A 108 -45.55 -28.41 -46.42
N THR A 109 -44.41 -28.28 -47.09
CA THR A 109 -44.18 -28.92 -48.39
C THR A 109 -44.13 -30.44 -48.24
N ASN A 110 -43.42 -30.94 -47.22
CA ASN A 110 -43.32 -32.37 -46.93
C ASN A 110 -44.69 -32.99 -46.62
N MET A 111 -45.52 -32.32 -45.79
CA MET A 111 -46.88 -32.76 -45.51
C MET A 111 -47.72 -32.84 -46.79
N LYS A 112 -47.64 -31.83 -47.67
CA LYS A 112 -48.36 -31.85 -48.96
C LYS A 112 -47.91 -32.98 -49.87
N GLU A 113 -46.61 -33.28 -49.90
CA GLU A 113 -46.05 -34.39 -50.67
C GLU A 113 -46.51 -35.75 -50.11
N ARG A 114 -46.47 -35.92 -48.79
CA ARG A 114 -47.01 -37.12 -48.12
C ARG A 114 -48.50 -37.31 -48.37
N ASP A 115 -49.29 -36.24 -48.27
CA ASP A 115 -50.73 -36.28 -48.58
C ASP A 115 -51.01 -36.65 -50.05
N ARG A 116 -50.15 -36.23 -50.98
CA ARG A 116 -50.24 -36.64 -52.39
C ARG A 116 -49.90 -38.12 -52.54
N ALA A 117 -48.80 -38.57 -51.94
CA ALA A 117 -48.38 -39.98 -51.99
C ALA A 117 -49.45 -40.91 -51.42
N VAL A 118 -50.02 -40.58 -50.25
CA VAL A 118 -51.11 -41.35 -49.63
C VAL A 118 -52.34 -41.39 -50.53
N ARG A 119 -52.69 -40.28 -51.19
CA ARG A 119 -53.80 -40.26 -52.16
C ARG A 119 -53.54 -41.11 -53.39
N MET A 120 -52.31 -41.14 -53.90
CA MET A 120 -51.95 -42.03 -55.02
C MET A 120 -52.02 -43.50 -54.62
N MET A 121 -51.40 -43.86 -53.49
CA MET A 121 -51.46 -45.23 -52.95
C MET A 121 -52.90 -45.68 -52.70
N ARG A 122 -53.78 -44.83 -52.17
CA ARG A 122 -55.21 -45.16 -52.00
C ARG A 122 -55.89 -45.48 -53.33
N ARG A 123 -55.62 -44.69 -54.38
CA ARG A 123 -56.17 -44.95 -55.73
C ARG A 123 -55.62 -46.24 -56.32
N GLU A 124 -54.34 -46.54 -56.14
CA GLU A 124 -53.72 -47.78 -56.60
C GLU A 124 -54.31 -48.99 -55.88
N VAL A 125 -54.51 -48.91 -54.56
CA VAL A 125 -55.16 -49.97 -53.77
C VAL A 125 -56.62 -50.14 -54.19
N GLU A 126 -57.35 -49.05 -54.44
CA GLU A 126 -58.73 -49.12 -54.96
C GLU A 126 -58.78 -49.78 -56.34
N ALA A 127 -57.87 -49.41 -57.25
CA ALA A 127 -57.76 -50.01 -58.58
C ALA A 127 -57.41 -51.51 -58.50
N LEU A 128 -56.43 -51.87 -57.68
CA LEU A 128 -56.07 -53.27 -57.45
C LEU A 128 -57.24 -54.05 -56.83
N HIS A 129 -57.97 -53.44 -55.89
CA HIS A 129 -59.15 -54.05 -55.29
C HIS A 129 -60.27 -54.27 -56.32
N THR A 130 -60.49 -53.33 -57.24
CA THR A 130 -61.44 -53.54 -58.35
C THR A 130 -60.96 -54.61 -59.31
N ASP A 131 -59.67 -54.63 -59.66
CA ASP A 131 -59.10 -55.62 -60.57
C ASP A 131 -59.17 -57.04 -59.96
N CYS A 132 -58.83 -57.18 -58.68
CA CYS A 132 -59.01 -58.43 -57.94
C CYS A 132 -60.48 -58.87 -57.90
N LYS A 133 -61.43 -57.95 -57.68
CA LYS A 133 -62.87 -58.27 -57.76
C LYS A 133 -63.30 -58.76 -59.14
N MET A 134 -62.69 -58.22 -60.21
CA MET A 134 -62.98 -58.64 -61.60
C MET A 134 -62.26 -59.95 -61.98
N LEU A 135 -61.11 -60.25 -61.35
CA LEU A 135 -60.37 -61.50 -61.55
C LEU A 135 -60.92 -62.68 -60.73
N VAL A 136 -61.68 -62.42 -59.65
CA VAL A 136 -62.45 -63.47 -58.96
C VAL A 136 -63.61 -63.88 -59.85
N ARG A 137 -63.30 -64.68 -60.87
CA ARG A 137 -64.26 -65.59 -61.48
C ARG A 137 -64.59 -66.64 -60.43
N THR A 138 -65.85 -66.71 -60.04
CA THR A 138 -66.45 -67.79 -59.24
C THR A 138 -66.51 -69.14 -59.99
N GLU A 139 -65.62 -69.38 -60.96
CA GLU A 139 -65.65 -70.53 -61.85
C GLU A 139 -64.22 -71.03 -62.15
N SER A 140 -63.56 -71.64 -61.16
CA SER A 140 -62.49 -72.62 -61.42
C SER A 140 -62.08 -73.32 -60.12
N VAL A 141 -62.92 -74.24 -59.66
CA VAL A 141 -62.51 -75.24 -58.64
C VAL A 141 -62.09 -76.57 -59.27
N ASP A 142 -62.33 -76.81 -60.56
CA ASP A 142 -62.25 -78.20 -61.10
C ASP A 142 -61.38 -78.40 -62.35
N VAL A 143 -60.23 -77.72 -62.50
CA VAL A 143 -59.32 -78.08 -63.60
C VAL A 143 -57.86 -77.91 -63.22
N LEU A 144 -57.29 -78.87 -62.48
CA LEU A 144 -55.85 -79.17 -62.51
C LEU A 144 -55.58 -80.55 -61.88
N ASP A 145 -56.29 -81.57 -62.35
CA ASP A 145 -55.92 -82.97 -62.08
C ASP A 145 -55.73 -83.72 -63.40
N LYS A 146 -54.61 -83.44 -64.06
CA LYS A 146 -54.07 -84.28 -65.15
C LYS A 146 -52.57 -84.38 -65.01
N LYS A 147 -52.13 -85.28 -64.13
CA LYS A 147 -50.78 -85.86 -64.14
C LYS A 147 -50.62 -86.71 -65.40
N THR A 148 -49.94 -86.17 -66.40
CA THR A 148 -49.34 -86.97 -67.48
C THR A 148 -47.88 -87.19 -67.15
N GLY A 149 -47.47 -88.46 -67.09
CA GLY A 149 -46.14 -88.88 -66.70
C GLY A 149 -45.05 -88.36 -67.65
N TRP A 150 -44.10 -87.63 -67.07
CA TRP A 150 -42.90 -87.16 -67.72
C TRP A 150 -41.71 -87.73 -66.92
N TRP A 151 -40.85 -88.50 -67.57
CA TRP A 151 -39.64 -89.06 -66.97
C TRP A 151 -38.52 -88.03 -67.10
N PRO A 152 -37.93 -87.52 -66.00
CA PRO A 152 -36.93 -86.47 -66.08
C PRO A 152 -35.56 -87.03 -66.50
N THR A 153 -34.89 -86.26 -67.35
CA THR A 153 -33.50 -86.42 -67.79
C THR A 153 -32.56 -86.15 -66.59
N PRO A 154 -31.37 -86.77 -66.46
CA PRO A 154 -30.52 -86.61 -65.25
C PRO A 154 -30.14 -85.16 -64.86
N ARG A 155 -30.17 -84.23 -65.83
CA ARG A 155 -29.94 -82.79 -65.61
C ARG A 155 -31.13 -82.10 -64.92
N GLU A 156 -32.34 -82.64 -65.07
CA GLU A 156 -33.58 -82.16 -64.43
C GLU A 156 -33.73 -82.65 -62.98
N LEU A 157 -32.87 -83.58 -62.54
CA LEU A 157 -32.77 -84.05 -61.14
C LEU A 157 -31.70 -83.32 -60.31
N LEU A 158 -30.73 -82.67 -60.96
CA LEU A 158 -29.71 -81.84 -60.30
C LEU A 158 -30.21 -80.42 -60.04
N LEU A 159 -30.94 -79.85 -60.99
CA LEU A 159 -31.56 -78.52 -60.88
C LEU A 159 -32.40 -78.32 -59.60
N PRO A 160 -33.29 -79.25 -59.19
CA PRO A 160 -34.08 -79.06 -57.98
C PRO A 160 -33.24 -79.08 -56.71
N LYS A 161 -32.12 -79.83 -56.66
CA LYS A 161 -31.20 -79.81 -55.52
C LYS A 161 -30.45 -78.48 -55.44
N GLU A 162 -29.95 -77.99 -56.57
CA GLU A 162 -29.31 -76.67 -56.65
C GLU A 162 -30.29 -75.54 -56.30
N LEU A 163 -31.57 -75.69 -56.66
CA LEU A 163 -32.64 -74.75 -56.30
C LEU A 163 -32.94 -74.78 -54.79
N GLU A 164 -32.99 -75.96 -54.18
CA GLU A 164 -33.24 -76.15 -52.75
C GLU A 164 -32.08 -75.57 -51.90
N GLU A 165 -30.83 -75.72 -52.36
CA GLU A 165 -29.67 -75.08 -51.78
C GLU A 165 -29.73 -73.54 -51.90
N LEU A 166 -30.13 -73.01 -53.07
CA LEU A 166 -30.33 -71.57 -53.28
C LEU A 166 -31.46 -70.99 -52.42
N GLU A 167 -32.57 -71.70 -52.27
CA GLU A 167 -33.67 -71.31 -51.39
C GLU A 167 -33.26 -71.30 -49.92
N GLN A 168 -32.47 -72.29 -49.47
CA GLN A 168 -31.90 -72.27 -48.12
C GLN A 168 -30.99 -71.08 -47.90
N ILE A 169 -30.12 -70.74 -48.85
CA ILE A 169 -29.26 -69.57 -48.77
C ILE A 169 -30.09 -68.28 -48.73
N LEU A 170 -31.12 -68.16 -49.58
CA LEU A 170 -32.00 -67.00 -49.60
C LEU A 170 -32.79 -66.86 -48.31
N HIS A 171 -33.28 -67.95 -47.71
CA HIS A 171 -33.92 -67.92 -46.40
C HIS A 171 -32.96 -67.50 -45.29
N GLN A 172 -31.72 -68.00 -45.29
CA GLN A 172 -30.71 -67.56 -44.32
C GLN A 172 -30.43 -66.05 -44.44
N ILE A 173 -30.32 -65.53 -45.67
CA ILE A 173 -30.13 -64.10 -45.89
C ILE A 173 -31.39 -63.31 -45.51
N GLN A 174 -32.58 -63.83 -45.77
CA GLN A 174 -33.85 -63.23 -45.39
C GLN A 174 -33.98 -63.10 -43.87
N GLU A 175 -33.62 -64.15 -43.12
CA GLU A 175 -33.57 -64.14 -41.66
C GLU A 175 -32.53 -63.14 -41.14
N ALA A 176 -31.32 -63.16 -41.71
CA ALA A 176 -30.24 -62.26 -41.32
C ALA A 176 -30.55 -60.77 -41.59
N THR A 177 -31.29 -60.48 -42.66
CA THR A 177 -31.68 -59.11 -43.04
C THR A 177 -33.02 -58.68 -42.45
N LEU A 178 -33.77 -59.59 -41.80
CA LEU A 178 -35.09 -59.38 -41.21
C LEU A 178 -36.10 -58.84 -42.24
N VAL A 179 -36.19 -59.48 -43.40
CA VAL A 179 -36.98 -59.02 -44.54
C VAL A 179 -38.15 -59.96 -44.84
N SER A 180 -39.31 -59.42 -45.22
CA SER A 180 -40.55 -60.19 -45.49
C SER A 180 -40.58 -60.93 -46.84
N SER A 181 -39.82 -60.47 -47.83
CA SER A 181 -39.75 -61.05 -49.19
C SER A 181 -38.30 -61.08 -49.69
N TYR A 182 -37.97 -62.02 -50.57
CA TYR A 182 -36.64 -62.11 -51.19
C TYR A 182 -36.29 -60.87 -52.03
N GLU A 183 -37.30 -60.24 -52.66
CA GLU A 183 -37.13 -59.05 -53.50
C GLU A 183 -36.60 -57.84 -52.72
N ASP A 184 -36.90 -57.79 -51.42
CA ASP A 184 -36.56 -56.69 -50.53
C ASP A 184 -35.14 -56.82 -49.92
N ILE A 185 -34.47 -57.96 -50.08
CA ILE A 185 -33.13 -58.21 -49.53
C ILE A 185 -32.12 -57.19 -50.06
N PHE A 186 -32.04 -57.04 -51.39
CA PHE A 186 -31.09 -56.13 -52.04
C PHE A 186 -31.36 -54.65 -51.71
N PRO A 187 -32.59 -54.13 -51.84
CA PRO A 187 -32.92 -52.76 -51.42
C PRO A 187 -32.55 -52.48 -49.96
N ARG A 188 -32.75 -53.46 -49.06
CA ARG A 188 -32.40 -53.33 -47.64
C ARG A 188 -30.89 -53.25 -47.44
N MET A 189 -30.12 -54.10 -48.11
CA MET A 189 -28.66 -54.07 -48.06
C MET A 189 -28.10 -52.76 -48.61
N GLU A 190 -28.66 -52.24 -49.71
CA GLU A 190 -28.22 -50.96 -50.29
C GLU A 190 -28.50 -49.79 -49.34
N MET A 191 -29.67 -49.76 -48.69
CA MET A 191 -29.99 -48.78 -47.66
C MET A 191 -29.06 -48.88 -46.45
N GLN A 192 -28.77 -50.09 -45.96
CA GLN A 192 -27.81 -50.29 -44.87
C GLN A 192 -26.41 -49.77 -45.24
N LEU A 193 -25.97 -49.99 -46.48
CA LEU A 193 -24.69 -49.48 -46.97
C LEU A 193 -24.68 -47.94 -47.04
N LYS A 194 -25.77 -47.32 -47.53
CA LYS A 194 -25.92 -45.86 -47.54
C LYS A 194 -25.89 -45.27 -46.13
N HIS A 195 -26.63 -45.87 -45.19
CA HIS A 195 -26.63 -45.44 -43.79
C HIS A 195 -25.26 -45.61 -43.14
N LYS A 196 -24.58 -46.74 -43.38
CA LYS A 196 -23.21 -46.96 -42.90
C LYS A 196 -22.25 -45.88 -43.41
N ASN A 197 -22.32 -45.53 -44.69
CA ASN A 197 -21.47 -44.50 -45.27
C ASN A 197 -21.76 -43.10 -44.66
N GLN A 198 -23.04 -42.78 -44.44
CA GLN A 198 -23.43 -41.55 -43.74
C GLN A 198 -22.91 -41.51 -42.30
N LEU A 199 -23.05 -42.61 -41.55
CA LEU A 199 -22.52 -42.71 -40.19
C LEU A 199 -20.99 -42.57 -40.16
N ILE A 200 -20.28 -43.19 -41.10
CA ILE A 200 -18.82 -43.07 -41.20
C ILE A 200 -18.42 -41.60 -41.47
N GLN A 201 -19.17 -40.91 -42.33
CA GLN A 201 -18.91 -39.51 -42.62
C GLN A 201 -19.16 -38.61 -41.40
N GLN A 202 -20.29 -38.81 -40.70
CA GLN A 202 -20.59 -38.11 -39.45
C GLN A 202 -19.55 -38.40 -38.36
N LEU A 203 -19.08 -39.64 -38.26
CA LEU A 203 -18.02 -40.01 -37.33
C LEU A 203 -16.74 -39.22 -37.63
N LYS A 204 -16.33 -39.13 -38.90
CA LYS A 204 -15.15 -38.36 -39.31
C LYS A 204 -15.28 -36.88 -38.97
N GLU A 205 -16.43 -36.28 -39.26
CA GLU A 205 -16.74 -34.89 -38.92
C GLU A 205 -16.67 -34.66 -37.40
N ASN A 206 -17.35 -35.50 -36.62
CA ASN A 206 -17.30 -35.42 -35.15
C ASN A 206 -15.88 -35.62 -34.59
N THR A 207 -15.08 -36.52 -35.17
CA THR A 207 -13.68 -36.69 -34.73
C THR A 207 -12.83 -35.46 -35.05
N ALA A 208 -13.04 -34.84 -36.21
CA ALA A 208 -12.33 -33.62 -36.58
C ALA A 208 -12.73 -32.44 -35.68
N GLU A 209 -14.01 -32.30 -35.36
CA GLU A 209 -14.51 -31.30 -34.41
C GLU A 209 -13.94 -31.51 -33.00
N ARG A 210 -13.95 -32.75 -32.51
CA ARG A 210 -13.35 -33.11 -31.22
C ARG A 210 -11.86 -32.73 -31.19
N ASP A 211 -11.12 -33.05 -32.23
CA ASP A 211 -9.68 -32.76 -32.30
C ASP A 211 -9.41 -31.25 -32.38
N ALA A 212 -10.24 -30.50 -33.11
CA ALA A 212 -10.19 -29.04 -33.12
C ALA A 212 -10.46 -28.43 -31.73
N LEU A 213 -11.44 -28.96 -31.00
CA LEU A 213 -11.72 -28.54 -29.61
C LEU A 213 -10.56 -28.88 -28.67
N LEU A 214 -9.95 -30.05 -28.80
CA LEU A 214 -8.77 -30.43 -28.02
C LEU A 214 -7.58 -29.51 -28.29
N ASN A 215 -7.33 -29.17 -29.55
CA ASN A 215 -6.27 -28.21 -29.92
C ASN A 215 -6.54 -26.82 -29.35
N ARG A 216 -7.78 -26.33 -29.42
CA ARG A 216 -8.16 -25.04 -28.83
C ARG A 216 -8.01 -25.05 -27.30
N LYS A 217 -8.37 -26.15 -26.64
CA LYS A 217 -8.15 -26.34 -25.21
C LYS A 217 -6.66 -26.31 -24.87
N SER A 218 -5.84 -27.06 -25.60
CA SER A 218 -4.38 -27.11 -25.38
C SER A 218 -3.74 -25.73 -25.57
N HIS A 219 -4.17 -24.97 -26.60
CA HIS A 219 -3.72 -23.59 -26.77
C HIS A 219 -4.13 -22.70 -25.59
N ALA A 220 -5.37 -22.80 -25.12
CA ALA A 220 -5.85 -22.02 -23.97
C ALA A 220 -5.07 -22.35 -22.69
N GLU A 221 -4.76 -23.63 -22.45
CA GLU A 221 -3.93 -24.07 -21.33
C GLU A 221 -2.51 -23.51 -21.42
N LEU A 222 -1.90 -23.51 -22.61
CA LEU A 222 -0.59 -22.90 -22.84
C LEU A 222 -0.61 -21.39 -22.57
N THR A 223 -1.62 -20.68 -23.10
CA THR A 223 -1.79 -19.24 -22.87
C THR A 223 -1.96 -18.93 -21.38
N LEU A 224 -2.75 -19.72 -20.67
CA LEU A 224 -2.95 -19.56 -19.22
C LEU A 224 -1.63 -19.76 -18.45
N SER A 225 -0.86 -20.79 -18.80
CA SER A 225 0.46 -21.02 -18.20
C SER A 225 1.41 -19.84 -18.45
N THR A 226 1.45 -19.31 -19.67
CA THR A 226 2.29 -18.13 -19.99
C THR A 226 1.84 -16.88 -19.23
N MET A 227 0.54 -16.69 -19.05
CA MET A 227 0.02 -15.57 -18.26
C MET A 227 0.35 -15.71 -16.78
N GLN A 228 0.30 -16.93 -16.23
CA GLN A 228 0.69 -17.19 -14.85
C GLN A 228 2.17 -16.89 -14.62
N GLN A 229 3.05 -17.34 -15.52
CA GLN A 229 4.48 -17.04 -15.46
C GLN A 229 4.75 -15.54 -15.55
N ALA A 230 4.14 -14.83 -16.52
CA ALA A 230 4.29 -13.38 -16.63
C ALA A 230 3.77 -12.64 -15.37
N MET A 231 2.69 -13.13 -14.76
CA MET A 231 2.17 -12.55 -13.52
C MET A 231 3.13 -12.78 -12.35
N GLU A 232 3.73 -13.97 -12.23
CA GLU A 232 4.75 -14.27 -11.22
C GLU A 232 5.99 -13.38 -11.39
N GLU A 233 6.46 -13.18 -12.62
CA GLU A 233 7.57 -12.26 -12.95
C GLU A 233 7.24 -10.82 -12.53
N HIS A 234 6.07 -10.30 -12.90
CA HIS A 234 5.68 -8.94 -12.51
C HIS A 234 5.48 -8.78 -10.99
N ILE A 235 4.99 -9.81 -10.30
CA ILE A 235 4.88 -9.81 -8.84
C ILE A 235 6.29 -9.77 -8.23
N PHE A 236 7.24 -10.52 -8.77
CA PHE A 236 8.62 -10.51 -8.32
C PHE A 236 9.28 -9.14 -8.54
N GLU A 237 9.18 -8.57 -9.74
CA GLU A 237 9.68 -7.22 -10.07
C GLU A 237 9.10 -6.15 -9.14
N TYR A 238 7.80 -6.23 -8.85
CA TYR A 238 7.14 -5.33 -7.92
C TYR A 238 7.67 -5.47 -6.49
N HIS A 239 7.87 -6.70 -6.01
CA HIS A 239 8.44 -6.95 -4.69
C HIS A 239 9.87 -6.45 -4.56
N GLU A 240 10.70 -6.67 -5.59
CA GLU A 240 12.07 -6.16 -5.64
C GLU A 240 12.10 -4.63 -5.61
N SER A 241 11.30 -3.98 -6.46
CA SER A 241 11.16 -2.52 -6.49
C SER A 241 10.67 -1.96 -5.16
N LYS A 242 9.68 -2.60 -4.53
CA LYS A 242 9.18 -2.22 -3.20
C LYS A 242 10.26 -2.32 -2.13
N ASN A 243 11.07 -3.38 -2.15
CA ASN A 243 12.14 -3.56 -1.18
C ASN A 243 13.22 -2.49 -1.34
N LEU A 244 13.65 -2.20 -2.57
CA LEU A 244 14.59 -1.11 -2.85
C LEU A 244 14.06 0.24 -2.38
N LEU A 245 12.76 0.52 -2.61
CA LEU A 245 12.14 1.77 -2.14
C LEU A 245 12.11 1.85 -0.61
N ASN A 246 11.85 0.73 0.06
CA ASN A 246 11.85 0.67 1.53
C ASN A 246 13.25 0.89 2.10
N GLU A 247 14.28 0.29 1.50
CA GLU A 247 15.68 0.52 1.88
C GLU A 247 16.06 1.99 1.72
N GLU A 248 15.65 2.65 0.62
CA GLU A 248 15.87 4.08 0.43
C GLU A 248 15.14 4.94 1.49
N ILE A 249 13.90 4.56 1.84
CA ILE A 249 13.14 5.23 2.89
C ILE A 249 13.83 5.08 4.25
N GLU A 250 14.33 3.89 4.59
CA GLU A 250 15.06 3.64 5.83
C GLU A 250 16.37 4.43 5.90
N ALA A 251 17.13 4.47 4.81
CA ALA A 251 18.35 5.27 4.72
C ALA A 251 18.06 6.77 4.91
N ARG A 252 17.00 7.30 4.28
CA ARG A 252 16.60 8.71 4.48
C ARG A 252 16.11 8.98 5.91
N LYS A 253 15.40 8.05 6.54
CA LYS A 253 14.99 8.18 7.95
C LYS A 253 16.20 8.25 8.89
N ALA A 254 17.20 7.38 8.68
CA ALA A 254 18.43 7.41 9.45
C ALA A 254 19.18 8.75 9.28
N GLN A 255 19.22 9.28 8.05
CA GLN A 255 19.79 10.60 7.78
C GLN A 255 19.05 11.72 8.53
N ILE A 256 17.72 11.73 8.49
CA ILE A 256 16.89 12.69 9.21
C ILE A 256 17.15 12.62 10.72
N GLU A 257 17.29 11.43 11.29
CA GLU A 257 17.61 11.26 12.71
C GLU A 257 19.00 11.80 13.06
N SER A 258 20.01 11.56 12.20
CA SER A 258 21.35 12.14 12.37
C SER A 258 21.31 13.67 12.34
N ASP A 259 20.58 14.24 11.38
CA ASP A 259 20.49 15.70 11.24
C ASP A 259 19.71 16.33 12.40
N LYS A 260 18.67 15.65 12.92
CA LYS A 260 17.99 16.07 14.15
C LYS A 260 18.94 16.12 15.35
N LYS A 261 19.80 15.11 15.52
CA LYS A 261 20.80 15.10 16.61
C LYS A 261 21.76 16.29 16.48
N LYS A 262 22.28 16.56 15.28
CA LYS A 262 23.14 17.73 15.02
C LYS A 262 22.44 19.05 15.31
N ILE A 263 21.16 19.19 14.98
CA ILE A 263 20.38 20.39 15.30
C ILE A 263 20.27 20.58 16.82
N VAL A 264 20.03 19.52 17.58
CA VAL A 264 19.98 19.58 19.05
C VAL A 264 21.34 19.93 19.64
N GLU A 265 22.42 19.28 19.17
CA GLU A 265 23.80 19.58 19.59
C GLU A 265 24.17 21.04 19.31
N ASN A 266 23.90 21.53 18.09
CA ASN A 266 24.13 22.93 17.73
C ASN A 266 23.27 23.89 18.55
N GLY A 267 22.02 23.51 18.85
CA GLY A 267 21.12 24.26 19.73
C GLY A 267 21.68 24.38 21.15
N ASN A 268 22.18 23.28 21.71
CA ASN A 268 22.82 23.27 23.03
C ASN A 268 24.10 24.12 23.04
N MET A 269 24.94 24.04 22.00
CA MET A 269 26.11 24.91 21.88
C MET A 269 25.74 26.39 21.83
N LEU A 270 24.67 26.75 21.12
CA LEU A 270 24.20 28.13 21.03
C LEU A 270 23.68 28.64 22.39
N VAL A 271 22.97 27.80 23.14
CA VAL A 271 22.54 28.11 24.51
C VAL A 271 23.74 28.29 25.42
N ASN A 272 24.72 27.39 25.38
CA ASN A 272 25.95 27.51 26.19
C ASN A 272 26.74 28.77 25.85
N LEU A 273 26.84 29.13 24.56
CA LEU A 273 27.47 30.37 24.10
C LEU A 273 26.71 31.59 24.60
N ARG A 274 25.39 31.58 24.57
CA ARG A 274 24.57 32.68 25.11
C ARG A 274 24.78 32.80 26.63
N CYS A 275 24.72 31.70 27.37
CA CYS A 275 24.94 31.70 28.81
C CYS A 275 26.34 32.22 29.16
N SER A 276 27.39 31.77 28.46
CA SER A 276 28.76 32.23 28.74
C SER A 276 28.96 33.70 28.39
N LEU A 277 28.39 34.21 27.29
CA LEU A 277 28.41 35.63 26.96
C LEU A 277 27.65 36.46 28.00
N GLN A 278 26.52 35.96 28.50
CA GLN A 278 25.76 36.62 29.54
C GLN A 278 26.54 36.64 30.88
N THR A 279 27.18 35.53 31.25
CA THR A 279 28.07 35.48 32.43
C THR A 279 29.26 36.44 32.27
N LEU A 280 29.87 36.51 31.09
CA LEU A 280 30.94 37.48 30.81
C LEU A 280 30.44 38.92 30.92
N TYR A 281 29.25 39.20 30.41
CA TYR A 281 28.62 40.51 30.52
C TYR A 281 28.39 40.90 31.99
N GLU A 282 27.86 39.99 32.80
CA GLU A 282 27.64 40.18 34.25
C GLU A 282 28.97 40.42 35.00
N VAL A 283 30.03 39.67 34.68
CA VAL A 283 31.36 39.88 35.28
C VAL A 283 31.95 41.24 34.87
N LEU A 284 31.68 41.67 33.64
CA LEU A 284 32.10 42.97 33.12
C LEU A 284 31.17 44.12 33.51
N ASP A 285 30.13 43.88 34.32
CA ASP A 285 29.19 44.93 34.70
C ASP A 285 29.83 46.00 35.58
N CYS A 286 30.90 45.66 36.30
CA CYS A 286 31.73 46.59 37.05
C CYS A 286 32.62 47.50 36.17
N VAL A 287 32.66 47.27 34.86
CA VAL A 287 33.42 48.10 33.91
C VAL A 287 32.51 49.24 33.45
N ASN A 288 32.49 50.33 34.22
CA ASN A 288 31.74 51.53 33.86
C ASN A 288 32.19 52.02 32.48
N THR A 289 31.28 51.94 31.51
CA THR A 289 31.24 52.89 30.39
C THR A 289 31.09 54.26 31.03
N GLY A 290 31.96 55.23 30.71
CA GLY A 290 32.12 56.48 31.46
C GLY A 290 30.93 57.44 31.49
N GLU A 291 29.70 56.96 31.36
CA GLU A 291 28.44 57.70 31.52
C GLU A 291 28.01 57.78 33.01
N ASP A 292 28.42 56.85 33.87
CA ASP A 292 28.03 56.84 35.30
C ASP A 292 28.86 57.78 36.21
N GLU A 293 30.01 58.28 35.73
CA GLU A 293 30.87 59.17 36.53
C GLU A 293 30.31 60.60 36.66
N GLU A 294 29.38 61.01 35.78
CA GLU A 294 28.76 62.35 35.85
C GLU A 294 27.68 62.44 36.94
N GLU A 295 26.99 61.35 37.29
CA GLU A 295 25.96 61.35 38.34
C GLU A 295 26.56 61.23 39.75
N GLU A 296 27.69 60.52 39.91
CA GLU A 296 28.35 60.36 41.22
C GLU A 296 29.10 61.62 41.69
N GLN A 297 29.55 62.48 40.78
CA GLN A 297 30.17 63.77 41.13
C GLN A 297 29.19 64.77 41.74
N VAL A 298 27.90 64.72 41.37
CA VAL A 298 26.88 65.63 41.90
C VAL A 298 26.59 65.34 43.38
N VAL A 299 26.70 64.09 43.82
CA VAL A 299 26.40 63.68 45.21
C VAL A 299 27.54 64.04 46.18
N LEU A 300 28.79 64.17 45.70
CA LEU A 300 29.94 64.52 46.55
C LEU A 300 30.10 66.05 46.76
N GLU A 301 29.56 66.88 45.87
CA GLU A 301 29.66 68.35 46.00
C GLU A 301 28.64 68.94 47.00
N GLU A 302 27.48 68.29 47.19
CA GLU A 302 26.44 68.74 48.15
C GLU A 302 26.76 68.41 49.63
N VAL A 303 27.66 67.46 49.91
CA VAL A 303 27.97 66.99 51.28
C VAL A 303 29.08 67.82 51.97
N ALA A 304 29.71 68.77 51.27
CA ALA A 304 30.80 69.59 51.80
C ALA A 304 30.36 70.82 52.65
N SER A 305 29.05 71.02 52.90
CA SER A 305 28.54 72.29 53.47
C SER A 305 27.95 72.25 54.89
N ASP A 306 27.94 71.13 55.62
CA ASP A 306 27.47 71.11 57.02
C ASP A 306 28.27 70.15 57.94
N PRO A 307 28.96 70.63 58.99
CA PRO A 307 29.84 69.81 59.82
C PRO A 307 29.17 69.22 61.08
N ASP A 308 27.88 68.86 61.04
CA ASP A 308 27.15 68.48 62.28
C ASP A 308 26.23 67.24 62.19
N LEU A 309 26.44 66.34 61.22
CA LEU A 309 25.79 65.02 61.20
C LEU A 309 26.79 63.89 60.96
N LEU A 310 27.60 63.61 61.98
CA LEU A 310 28.31 62.35 62.13
C LEU A 310 27.41 61.34 62.83
N GLU A 311 26.75 60.46 62.06
CA GLU A 311 26.41 59.10 62.48
C GLU A 311 26.26 58.19 61.24
N PRO A 312 26.59 56.89 61.35
CA PRO A 312 27.10 56.09 60.23
C PRO A 312 25.96 55.63 59.31
N VAL A 313 25.89 56.19 58.10
CA VAL A 313 25.16 55.54 57.01
C VAL A 313 26.01 54.36 56.55
N VAL A 314 25.71 53.20 57.11
CA VAL A 314 25.99 51.91 56.50
C VAL A 314 25.41 51.98 55.10
N LYS A 315 26.29 52.07 54.08
CA LYS A 315 25.92 51.88 52.68
C LYS A 315 25.43 50.43 52.56
N GLU A 316 24.12 50.23 52.66
CA GLU A 316 23.47 49.06 52.08
C GLU A 316 23.76 49.11 50.59
N ILE A 317 24.66 48.24 50.15
CA ILE A 317 24.94 47.98 48.76
C ILE A 317 23.64 47.40 48.17
N SER A 318 22.93 48.21 47.38
CA SER A 318 21.81 47.76 46.57
C SER A 318 22.35 46.91 45.40
N HIS A 319 22.79 45.70 45.71
CA HIS A 319 22.86 44.62 44.73
C HIS A 319 21.45 44.08 44.55
N ASP A 320 20.66 44.67 43.65
CA ASP A 320 19.47 44.04 43.08
C ASP A 320 18.99 44.84 41.86
N ALA A 321 19.87 44.95 40.84
CA ALA A 321 19.42 45.23 39.49
C ALA A 321 19.13 43.88 38.82
N ILE A 322 17.87 43.66 38.45
CA ILE A 322 17.44 42.48 37.70
C ILE A 322 18.27 42.41 36.40
N PRO A 323 19.00 41.31 36.12
CA PRO A 323 19.84 41.23 34.93
C PRO A 323 18.97 41.38 33.68
N VAL A 324 19.33 42.34 32.82
CA VAL A 324 18.70 42.51 31.50
C VAL A 324 19.08 41.31 30.65
N ILE A 325 18.17 40.34 30.55
CA ILE A 325 18.39 39.14 29.73
C ILE A 325 18.19 39.52 28.26
N GLU A 326 19.28 39.80 27.56
CA GLU A 326 19.27 40.02 26.11
C GLU A 326 19.02 38.69 25.37
N GLU A 327 18.18 38.69 24.32
CA GLU A 327 17.79 37.48 23.58
C GLU A 327 18.71 37.13 22.40
N ASP A 328 19.44 38.10 21.86
CA ASP A 328 20.31 37.92 20.69
C ASP A 328 21.78 37.73 21.09
N PRO A 329 22.40 36.56 20.80
CA PRO A 329 23.80 36.31 21.13
C PRO A 329 24.79 37.22 20.40
N LEU A 330 24.41 37.81 19.25
CA LEU A 330 25.27 38.75 18.52
C LEU A 330 25.37 40.10 19.22
N VAL A 331 24.25 40.60 19.75
CA VAL A 331 24.21 41.85 20.50
C VAL A 331 24.98 41.70 21.82
N LEU A 332 24.81 40.56 22.52
CA LEU A 332 25.60 40.23 23.70
C LEU A 332 27.10 40.18 23.40
N LEU A 333 27.49 39.59 22.27
CA LEU A 333 28.89 39.55 21.86
C LEU A 333 29.44 40.96 21.62
N GLU A 334 28.71 41.82 20.91
CA GLU A 334 29.11 43.21 20.68
C GLU A 334 29.30 43.98 22.01
N MET A 335 28.34 43.87 22.93
CA MET A 335 28.41 44.53 24.25
C MET A 335 29.59 44.03 25.09
N VAL A 336 29.80 42.72 25.13
CA VAL A 336 30.95 42.11 25.83
C VAL A 336 32.25 42.57 25.19
N THR A 337 32.36 42.56 23.85
CA THR A 337 33.60 42.99 23.17
C THR A 337 33.93 44.46 23.42
N GLU A 338 32.92 45.33 23.50
CA GLU A 338 33.12 46.75 23.79
C GLU A 338 33.58 46.98 25.23
N LYS A 339 32.94 46.33 26.22
CA LYS A 339 33.38 46.38 27.62
C LYS A 339 34.79 45.79 27.79
N MET A 340 35.10 44.69 27.09
CA MET A 340 36.44 44.08 27.11
C MET A 340 37.50 45.00 26.48
N ARG A 341 37.16 45.71 25.40
CA ARG A 341 38.02 46.70 24.75
C ARG A 341 38.38 47.84 25.70
N ILE A 342 37.39 48.37 26.44
CA ILE A 342 37.61 49.42 27.46
C ILE A 342 38.51 48.91 28.58
N LEU A 343 38.31 47.68 29.04
CA LEU A 343 39.14 47.07 30.08
C LEU A 343 40.59 46.86 29.63
N ILE A 344 40.81 46.44 28.38
CA ILE A 344 42.14 46.31 27.79
C ILE A 344 42.82 47.67 27.64
N GLU A 345 42.08 48.71 27.26
CA GLU A 345 42.61 50.08 27.10
C GLU A 345 42.98 50.74 28.44
N LYS A 346 42.23 50.43 29.51
CA LYS A 346 42.50 50.92 30.88
C LYS A 346 43.58 50.12 31.62
N LEU A 347 44.06 49.01 31.07
CA LEU A 347 45.08 48.17 31.70
C LEU A 347 46.49 48.78 31.46
N PRO A 348 47.30 49.03 32.51
CA PRO A 348 48.67 49.50 32.33
C PRO A 348 49.53 48.44 31.63
N GLN A 349 50.32 48.84 30.62
CA GLN A 349 51.14 47.91 29.81
C GLN A 349 52.20 47.16 30.64
N ASP A 350 52.59 47.68 31.81
CA ASP A 350 53.46 47.01 32.79
C ASP A 350 52.84 47.10 34.20
N PRO A 351 52.12 46.06 34.67
CA PRO A 351 51.55 46.04 36.01
C PRO A 351 52.64 45.81 37.09
N PRO A 352 52.51 46.39 38.29
CA PRO A 352 53.43 46.13 39.40
C PRO A 352 53.47 44.63 39.77
N SER A 353 54.66 44.09 40.08
CA SER A 353 54.92 42.65 40.27
C SER A 353 53.98 41.98 41.28
N GLU A 354 53.58 42.68 42.34
CA GLU A 354 52.68 42.17 43.38
C GLU A 354 51.24 41.99 42.87
N PHE A 355 50.77 42.88 41.98
CA PHE A 355 49.45 42.75 41.36
C PHE A 355 49.42 41.60 40.35
N ALA A 356 50.53 41.39 39.63
CA ALA A 356 50.66 40.26 38.71
C ALA A 356 50.67 38.90 39.43
N GLU A 357 51.24 38.82 40.63
CA GLU A 357 51.22 37.61 41.46
C GLU A 357 49.82 37.35 42.04
N LEU A 358 49.15 38.37 42.58
CA LEU A 358 47.78 38.24 43.10
C LEU A 358 46.77 37.91 41.99
N ALA A 359 46.92 38.51 40.81
CA ALA A 359 46.11 38.20 39.63
C ALA A 359 46.35 36.76 39.14
N ARG A 360 47.60 36.26 39.20
CA ARG A 360 47.90 34.86 38.87
C ARG A 360 47.28 33.91 39.89
N GLU A 361 47.37 34.22 41.18
CA GLU A 361 46.84 33.37 42.24
C GLU A 361 45.30 33.30 42.18
N THR A 362 44.64 34.45 42.01
CA THR A 362 43.17 34.52 41.81
C THR A 362 42.72 33.86 40.51
N TYR A 363 43.46 34.02 39.42
CA TYR A 363 43.21 33.31 38.16
C TYR A 363 43.36 31.79 38.30
N GLN A 364 44.42 31.32 38.99
CA GLN A 364 44.63 29.91 39.30
C GLN A 364 43.52 29.35 40.20
N GLN A 365 43.06 30.12 41.18
CA GLN A 365 41.99 29.74 42.08
C GLN A 365 40.63 29.68 41.37
N ASN A 366 40.36 30.63 40.45
CA ASN A 366 39.17 30.61 39.60
C ASN A 366 39.19 29.46 38.60
N ILE A 367 40.34 29.15 37.99
CA ILE A 367 40.50 27.95 37.16
C ILE A 367 40.26 26.68 37.97
N ALA A 368 40.83 26.58 39.17
CA ALA A 368 40.64 25.42 40.04
C ALA A 368 39.16 25.24 40.44
N ASN A 369 38.44 26.34 40.68
CA ASN A 369 37.01 26.30 40.97
C ASN A 369 36.16 25.93 39.75
N MET A 370 36.49 26.44 38.55
CA MET A 370 35.78 26.09 37.31
C MET A 370 36.03 24.64 36.89
N LEU A 371 37.27 24.14 37.01
CA LEU A 371 37.61 22.74 36.74
C LEU A 371 36.98 21.81 37.79
N GLY A 372 36.94 22.22 39.07
CA GLY A 372 36.25 21.47 40.13
C GLY A 372 34.73 21.40 39.98
N GLN A 373 34.10 22.35 39.28
CA GLN A 373 32.68 22.30 38.92
C GLN A 373 32.40 21.51 37.64
N ALA A 374 33.37 21.39 36.72
CA ALA A 374 33.24 20.59 35.50
C ALA A 374 33.30 19.07 35.74
N GLU A 375 33.76 18.61 36.91
CA GLU A 375 33.95 17.17 37.21
C GLU A 375 32.68 16.41 37.67
N PHE A 376 31.48 17.00 37.60
CA PHE A 376 30.26 16.33 38.11
C PHE A 376 29.13 16.02 37.12
N ASP A 377 29.32 16.20 35.81
CA ASP A 377 28.26 15.87 34.83
C ASP A 377 28.61 14.77 33.80
N ASP A 378 29.86 14.31 33.72
CA ASP A 378 30.26 13.20 32.83
C ASP A 378 30.48 11.90 33.61
N LYS A 379 29.40 11.31 34.11
CA LYS A 379 29.41 9.90 34.55
C LYS A 379 29.50 8.90 33.39
N GLU A 380 29.31 9.33 32.14
CA GLU A 380 29.42 8.44 30.97
C GLU A 380 30.82 8.47 30.30
N ALA A 381 31.62 9.52 30.47
CA ALA A 381 32.95 9.57 29.84
C ALA A 381 34.04 8.85 30.66
N TYR A 382 33.88 8.76 31.98
CA TYR A 382 34.87 8.11 32.86
C TYR A 382 34.82 6.57 32.81
N GLU A 383 33.72 5.99 32.31
CA GLU A 383 33.60 4.54 32.11
C GLU A 383 34.29 4.08 30.80
N PHE A 384 34.55 4.99 29.86
CA PHE A 384 35.23 4.69 28.59
C PHE A 384 36.77 4.68 28.72
N TYR A 385 37.35 5.42 29.67
CA TYR A 385 38.81 5.54 29.81
C TYR A 385 39.45 4.63 30.87
N LEU A 386 38.65 3.97 31.73
CA LEU A 386 39.12 3.00 32.73
C LEU A 386 38.65 1.55 32.44
N GLY A 387 37.95 1.34 31.32
CA GLY A 387 37.38 0.05 30.93
C GLY A 387 38.34 -0.98 30.33
N ASP A 388 39.62 -0.65 30.15
CA ASP A 388 40.59 -1.54 29.48
C ASP A 388 41.46 -2.38 30.44
N GLU A 389 41.32 -2.26 31.77
CA GLU A 389 42.18 -2.99 32.71
C GLU A 389 41.51 -3.69 33.92
N MET A 390 40.18 -3.76 34.01
CA MET A 390 39.55 -4.62 35.03
C MET A 390 38.50 -5.56 34.43
N ASP A 391 38.96 -6.76 34.08
CA ASP A 391 38.14 -7.96 33.90
C ASP A 391 37.38 -8.26 35.21
N ALA A 392 36.20 -7.68 35.37
CA ALA A 392 35.19 -8.21 36.28
C ALA A 392 34.42 -9.30 35.54
N GLU A 393 34.94 -10.53 35.57
CA GLU A 393 34.23 -11.72 35.08
C GLU A 393 32.92 -11.88 35.87
N ASP A 394 31.79 -11.54 35.23
CA ASP A 394 30.46 -11.90 35.70
C ASP A 394 30.30 -13.43 35.63
N LEU A 395 30.49 -14.10 36.78
CA LEU A 395 30.37 -15.54 36.96
C LEU A 395 28.98 -16.11 36.59
N SER A 396 27.98 -15.25 36.33
CA SER A 396 26.65 -15.68 35.89
C SER A 396 26.53 -15.80 34.36
N VAL A 397 27.44 -15.19 33.60
CA VAL A 397 27.43 -15.18 32.14
C VAL A 397 28.46 -16.20 31.62
N PRO A 398 28.02 -17.28 30.92
CA PRO A 398 28.93 -18.30 30.45
C PRO A 398 29.96 -17.70 29.47
N THR A 399 31.25 -17.89 29.77
CA THR A 399 32.32 -17.36 28.93
C THR A 399 32.28 -17.98 27.54
N ARG A 400 32.94 -17.34 26.57
CA ARG A 400 33.05 -17.85 25.18
C ARG A 400 33.59 -19.29 25.11
N ARG A 401 34.40 -19.71 26.09
CA ARG A 401 34.86 -21.11 26.23
C ARG A 401 33.72 -22.04 26.66
N ASP A 402 32.91 -21.65 27.64
CA ASP A 402 31.77 -22.42 28.12
C ASP A 402 30.67 -22.55 27.06
N ILE A 403 30.41 -21.47 26.31
CA ILE A 403 29.49 -21.49 25.17
C ILE A 403 30.01 -22.45 24.10
N LYS A 404 31.29 -22.39 23.73
CA LYS A 404 31.88 -23.33 22.76
C LYS A 404 31.86 -24.77 23.25
N MET A 405 32.09 -25.01 24.54
CA MET A 405 32.05 -26.35 25.12
C MET A 405 30.61 -26.90 25.14
N ARG A 406 29.62 -26.07 25.47
CA ARG A 406 28.19 -26.44 25.39
C ARG A 406 27.74 -26.67 23.95
N SER A 407 28.15 -25.82 23.01
CA SER A 407 27.86 -26.00 21.58
C SER A 407 28.50 -27.27 21.03
N ALA A 408 29.73 -27.60 21.42
CA ALA A 408 30.39 -28.85 21.03
C ALA A 408 29.64 -30.07 21.61
N LYS A 409 29.20 -30.00 22.87
CA LYS A 409 28.42 -31.06 23.51
C LYS A 409 27.04 -31.25 22.88
N ILE A 410 26.38 -30.18 22.47
CA ILE A 410 25.12 -30.23 21.72
C ILE A 410 25.36 -30.81 20.32
N CYS A 411 26.45 -30.44 19.66
CA CYS A 411 26.82 -31.06 18.38
C CYS A 411 27.19 -32.55 18.52
N GLU A 412 27.68 -33.03 19.67
CA GLU A 412 27.88 -34.46 19.90
C GLU A 412 26.59 -35.20 20.30
N GLU A 413 25.71 -34.57 21.09
CA GLU A 413 24.43 -35.15 21.50
C GLU A 413 23.39 -35.18 20.36
N PHE A 414 23.50 -34.26 19.39
CA PHE A 414 22.56 -34.14 18.26
C PHE A 414 23.20 -34.32 16.86
N GLY A 415 24.53 -34.41 16.78
CA GLY A 415 25.26 -34.68 15.54
C GLY A 415 25.42 -36.17 15.31
N ASP A 416 24.35 -36.78 14.79
CA ASP A 416 24.42 -37.65 13.61
C ASP A 416 23.17 -38.51 13.43
N LYS A 417 22.24 -38.56 14.39
CA LYS A 417 20.98 -39.29 14.20
C LYS A 417 19.83 -38.58 14.91
N ASN A 418 18.70 -38.48 14.21
CA ASN A 418 17.34 -38.25 14.73
C ASN A 418 16.67 -36.86 14.72
N ILE A 419 17.09 -35.89 13.92
CA ILE A 419 16.22 -34.71 13.66
C ILE A 419 15.13 -35.03 12.61
N GLU A 420 15.41 -35.86 11.60
CA GLU A 420 14.42 -36.24 10.58
C GLU A 420 13.31 -37.16 11.12
N GLN A 421 13.60 -38.07 12.05
CA GLN A 421 12.56 -38.97 12.59
C GLN A 421 11.65 -38.29 13.63
N GLN A 422 12.17 -37.35 14.42
CA GLN A 422 11.36 -36.66 15.44
C GLN A 422 10.41 -35.60 14.88
N LEU A 423 10.72 -35.02 13.71
CA LEU A 423 9.81 -34.10 13.01
C LEU A 423 8.68 -34.83 12.26
N ILE A 424 8.92 -36.06 11.82
CA ILE A 424 7.90 -36.91 11.17
C ILE A 424 6.90 -37.46 12.21
N GLU A 425 7.33 -37.74 13.45
CA GLU A 425 6.42 -38.22 14.51
C GLU A 425 5.62 -37.10 15.21
N ARG A 426 6.13 -35.86 15.27
CA ARG A 426 5.39 -34.74 15.92
C ARG A 426 4.34 -34.08 15.03
N VAL A 427 4.43 -34.20 13.71
CA VAL A 427 3.44 -33.67 12.77
C VAL A 427 2.71 -34.84 12.13
N GLY A 428 1.76 -35.40 12.89
CA GLY A 428 0.76 -36.29 12.33
C GLY A 428 -0.02 -35.58 11.23
N GLY A 429 0.22 -35.98 9.97
CA GLY A 429 -0.72 -35.76 8.87
C GLY A 429 -0.24 -34.87 7.73
N LYS A 430 0.22 -35.53 6.66
CA LYS A 430 0.06 -35.16 5.25
C LYS A 430 0.37 -33.71 4.85
N GLY A 431 1.63 -33.43 4.56
CA GLY A 431 2.03 -32.32 3.72
C GLY A 431 3.45 -32.52 3.22
N LYS A 432 3.63 -32.83 1.92
CA LYS A 432 4.95 -32.88 1.29
C LYS A 432 5.45 -31.44 1.11
N ILE A 433 6.43 -31.02 1.91
CA ILE A 433 7.18 -29.78 1.65
C ILE A 433 8.36 -30.16 0.77
N LYS A 434 8.36 -29.70 -0.49
CA LYS A 434 9.52 -29.73 -1.38
C LYS A 434 10.38 -28.52 -1.02
N ILE A 435 11.57 -28.75 -0.48
CA ILE A 435 12.58 -27.71 -0.33
C ILE A 435 13.40 -27.72 -1.63
N GLN A 436 13.30 -26.64 -2.41
CA GLN A 436 14.19 -26.36 -3.53
C GLN A 436 15.44 -25.66 -2.96
N TYR A 437 16.61 -26.27 -3.18
CA TYR A 437 17.89 -25.61 -2.94
C TYR A 437 18.17 -24.63 -4.08
N LEU A 438 18.67 -23.44 -3.71
CA LEU A 438 19.27 -22.44 -4.59
C LEU A 438 20.45 -23.03 -5.38
#